data_AF-A0A183DKE1-F1
#
_entry.id   AF-A0A183DKE1-F1
#
_cell.length_a   1.000
_cell.length_b   1.000
_cell.length_c   1.000
_cell.angle_alpha   90.00
_cell.angle_beta   90.00
_cell.angle_gamma   90.00
#
_symmetry.space_group_name_H-M   'P 1'
#
loop_
_entity.id
_entity.type
_entity.pdbx_description
1 polymer ?
#
loop_
_entity_poly.entity_id
_entity_poly.type
_entity_poly.pdbx_seq_one_letter_code
_entity_poly.pdbx_strand_id
1 'polypeptide(L)'
;MFLLKERSEMPALFTEMGELSRSGTVEEWRETARWVKFEEDVEEGGNRWSKPHVATLSLHALFQLRSCLMNGVIIMDSEAKEFGELVGK
;
A
#
# COMPACT_ATOMS: atom_id res chain seq x y z
N MET A 1 -8.92 4.58 23.52
CA MET A 1 -8.72 4.26 22.09
C MET A 1 -8.86 5.56 21.33
N PHE A 2 -7.74 6.16 20.91
CA PHE A 2 -7.73 7.46 20.25
C PHE A 2 -8.00 7.25 18.76
N LEU A 3 -9.28 7.11 18.40
CA LEU A 3 -9.66 7.35 17.01
C LEU A 3 -9.37 8.83 16.76
N LEU A 4 -8.41 9.10 15.87
CA LEU A 4 -8.05 10.45 15.44
C LEU A 4 -9.35 11.17 15.06
N LYS A 5 -9.65 12.26 15.76
CA LYS A 5 -10.83 13.07 15.51
C LYS A 5 -10.76 13.53 14.06
N GLU A 6 -11.73 13.11 13.25
CA GLU A 6 -11.77 13.48 11.83
C GLU A 6 -11.69 15.00 11.71
N ARG A 7 -10.66 15.49 11.02
CA ARG A 7 -10.76 16.81 10.41
C ARG A 7 -11.69 16.63 9.21
N SER A 8 -12.91 17.15 9.34
CA SER A 8 -14.00 17.11 8.35
C SER A 8 -13.59 17.49 6.91
N GLU A 9 -12.42 18.07 6.71
CA GLU A 9 -11.94 18.62 5.44
C GLU A 9 -11.04 17.66 4.65
N MET A 10 -10.57 16.55 5.23
CA MET A 10 -9.76 15.57 4.49
C MET A 10 -10.55 14.27 4.25
N PRO A 11 -10.78 13.89 2.98
CA PRO A 11 -11.38 12.60 2.68
C PRO A 11 -10.46 11.47 3.16
N ALA A 12 -11.07 10.33 3.52
CA ALA A 12 -10.29 9.13 3.79
C ALA A 12 -9.55 8.71 2.51
N LEU A 13 -8.25 8.44 2.64
CA LEU A 13 -7.45 7.88 1.56
C LEU A 13 -7.72 6.37 1.46
N PHE A 14 -8.01 5.91 0.25
CA PHE A 14 -7.91 4.50 -0.09
C PHE A 14 -6.48 4.19 -0.47
N THR A 15 -5.90 3.16 0.15
CA THR A 15 -4.58 2.65 -0.16
C THR A 15 -4.68 1.16 -0.48
N GLU A 16 -4.10 0.74 -1.59
CA GLU A 16 -4.04 -0.67 -2.01
C GLU A 16 -2.57 -1.11 -2.07
N MET A 17 -2.27 -2.31 -1.59
CA MET A 17 -0.96 -2.93 -1.70
C MET A 17 -1.02 -4.08 -2.70
N GLY A 18 -0.23 -3.95 -3.76
CA GLY A 18 0.02 -5.01 -4.73
C GLY A 18 1.42 -5.60 -4.54
N GLU A 19 1.52 -6.92 -4.60
CA GLU A 19 2.79 -7.64 -4.62
C GLU A 19 2.98 -8.38 -5.95
N LEU A 20 4.19 -8.35 -6.48
CA LEU A 20 4.53 -9.10 -7.69
C LEU A 20 4.68 -10.58 -7.34
N SER A 21 3.71 -11.38 -7.76
CA SER A 21 3.73 -12.83 -7.60
C SER A 21 4.33 -13.51 -8.83
N ARG A 22 5.11 -14.57 -8.59
CA ARG A 22 5.72 -15.38 -9.65
C ARG A 22 5.30 -16.84 -9.51
N SER A 23 4.63 -17.36 -10.54
CA SER A 23 4.25 -18.77 -10.63
C SER A 23 4.81 -19.36 -11.92
N GLY A 24 5.94 -20.08 -11.80
CA GLY A 24 6.67 -20.60 -12.94
C GLY A 24 7.18 -19.47 -13.85
N THR A 25 6.67 -19.41 -15.08
CA THR A 25 7.00 -18.37 -16.07
C THR A 25 6.05 -17.17 -16.05
N VAL A 26 5.00 -17.21 -15.22
CA VAL A 26 4.01 -16.14 -15.13
C VAL A 26 4.38 -15.19 -14.00
N GLU A 27 4.42 -13.89 -14.31
CA GLU A 27 4.60 -12.80 -13.36
C GLU A 27 3.36 -11.90 -13.42
N GLU A 28 2.73 -11.68 -12.28
CA GLU A 28 1.55 -10.83 -12.20
C GLU A 28 1.49 -10.09 -10.86
N TRP A 29 0.97 -8.88 -10.88
CA TRP A 29 0.67 -8.13 -9.66
C TRP A 29 -0.63 -8.68 -9.05
N ARG A 30 -0.57 -8.99 -7.75
CA ARG A 30 -1.72 -9.45 -6.97
C ARG A 30 -1.94 -8.49 -5.82
N GLU A 31 -3.18 -8.07 -5.63
CA GLU A 31 -3.59 -7.34 -4.43
C GLU A 31 -3.41 -8.25 -3.21
N THR A 32 -2.77 -7.74 -2.15
CA THR A 32 -2.53 -8.50 -0.91
C THR A 32 -3.15 -7.84 0.32
N ALA A 33 -3.32 -6.52 0.31
CA ALA A 33 -3.95 -5.78 1.40
C ALA A 33 -4.51 -4.43 0.93
N ARG A 34 -5.46 -3.88 1.69
CA ARG A 34 -6.05 -2.56 1.43
C ARG A 34 -6.41 -1.82 2.72
N TRP A 35 -6.44 -0.50 2.64
CA TRP A 35 -6.76 0.37 3.77
C TRP A 35 -7.77 1.45 3.40
N VAL A 36 -8.81 1.56 4.23
CA VAL A 36 -9.61 2.79 4.41
C VAL A 36 -9.81 2.96 5.91
N LYS A 37 -8.88 3.67 6.56
CA LYS A 37 -8.72 3.79 8.03
C LYS A 37 -8.34 2.48 8.73
N PHE A 38 -8.98 1.37 8.37
CA PHE A 38 -8.70 0.01 8.84
C PHE A 38 -8.05 -0.81 7.72
N GLU A 39 -7.29 -1.82 8.12
CA GLU A 39 -6.62 -2.80 7.27
C GLU A 39 -7.52 -3.99 7.01
N GLU A 40 -7.50 -4.47 5.77
CA GLU A 40 -8.04 -5.77 5.37
C GLU A 40 -6.97 -6.46 4.51
N ASP A 41 -6.75 -7.75 4.74
CA ASP A 41 -5.78 -8.58 4.03
C ASP A 41 -6.49 -9.62 3.18
N VAL A 42 -5.85 -10.03 2.09
CA VAL A 42 -6.29 -11.19 1.33
C VAL A 42 -5.94 -12.47 2.10
N GLU A 43 -6.95 -13.28 2.41
CA GLU A 43 -6.78 -14.57 3.10
C GLU A 43 -6.13 -15.62 2.20
N GLU A 44 -5.59 -16.68 2.81
CA GLU A 44 -5.02 -17.83 2.10
C GLU A 44 -6.00 -18.37 1.04
N GLY A 45 -5.50 -18.53 -0.19
CA GLY A 45 -6.31 -18.97 -1.33
C GLY A 45 -6.99 -17.85 -2.12
N GLY A 46 -6.81 -16.58 -1.74
CA GLY A 46 -7.07 -15.41 -2.60
C GLY A 46 -8.54 -15.06 -2.85
N ASN A 47 -9.48 -15.73 -2.17
CA ASN A 47 -10.91 -15.60 -2.44
C ASN A 47 -11.68 -14.81 -1.38
N ARG A 48 -10.99 -14.32 -0.34
CA ARG A 48 -11.62 -13.68 0.83
C ARG A 48 -10.74 -12.58 1.40
N TRP A 49 -11.41 -11.59 1.96
CA TRP A 49 -10.81 -10.53 2.76
C TRP A 49 -10.95 -10.85 4.24
N SER A 50 -9.93 -10.52 5.02
CA SER A 50 -10.00 -10.54 6.48
C SER A 50 -11.02 -9.49 6.97
N LYS A 51 -11.37 -9.56 8.26
CA LYS A 51 -12.21 -8.50 8.85
C LYS A 51 -11.38 -7.21 9.00
N PRO A 52 -12.00 -6.03 8.82
CA PRO A 52 -11.34 -4.75 9.08
C PRO A 52 -10.73 -4.71 10.48
N HIS A 53 -9.45 -4.39 10.57
CA HIS A 53 -8.74 -4.32 11.84
C HIS A 53 -7.76 -3.15 11.89
N VAL A 54 -7.24 -2.85 13.07
CA VAL A 54 -6.24 -1.79 13.25
C VAL A 54 -4.88 -2.35 12.89
N ALA A 55 -4.25 -1.76 11.88
CA ALA A 55 -2.90 -2.07 11.44
C ALA A 55 -1.90 -2.08 12.60
N THR A 56 -1.03 -3.10 12.66
CA THR A 56 0.13 -3.10 13.55
C THR A 56 1.39 -3.27 12.74
N LEU A 57 2.35 -2.36 12.89
CA LEU A 57 3.59 -2.37 12.12
C LEU A 57 4.76 -2.86 12.98
N SER A 58 5.64 -3.66 12.39
CA SER A 58 6.89 -4.03 13.03
C SER A 58 7.84 -2.83 13.08
N LEU A 59 8.56 -2.67 14.19
CA LEU A 59 9.57 -1.61 14.34
C LEU A 59 10.68 -1.73 13.27
N HIS A 60 11.03 -2.96 12.90
CA HIS A 60 12.00 -3.22 11.85
C HIS A 60 11.54 -2.64 10.49
N ALA A 61 10.28 -2.88 10.10
CA ALA A 61 9.72 -2.34 8.87
C ALA A 61 9.73 -0.80 8.87
N LEU A 62 9.47 -0.16 10.01
CA LEU A 62 9.55 1.31 10.12
C LEU A 62 10.98 1.85 9.90
N PHE A 63 12.01 1.15 10.38
CA PHE A 63 13.40 1.54 10.08
C PHE A 63 13.76 1.36 8.61
N GLN A 64 13.27 0.28 7.98
CA GLN A 64 13.45 0.09 6.54
C GLN A 64 12.75 1.19 5.74
N LEU A 65 11.49 1.52 6.07
CA LEU A 65 10.76 2.62 5.43
C LEU A 65 11.51 3.95 5.57
N ARG A 66 12.03 4.28 6.76
CA ARG A 66 12.87 5.47 6.95
C ARG A 66 14.09 5.45 6.02
N SER A 67 14.76 4.31 5.90
CA SER A 67 15.92 4.18 5.00
C SER A 67 15.52 4.39 3.54
N CYS A 68 14.39 3.83 3.10
CA CYS A 68 13.85 4.02 1.75
C CYS A 68 13.54 5.48 1.46
N LEU A 69 12.94 6.21 2.41
CA LEU A 69 12.65 7.64 2.24
C LEU A 69 13.92 8.51 2.23
N MET A 70 14.96 8.13 2.97
CA MET A 70 16.20 8.91 3.02
C MET A 70 17.12 8.69 1.82
N ASN A 71 17.11 7.48 1.26
CA ASN A 71 18.08 7.06 0.24
C ASN A 71 17.44 6.72 -1.11
N GLY A 72 16.11 6.64 -1.16
CA GLY A 72 15.36 6.30 -2.36
C GLY A 72 15.15 7.48 -3.30
N VAL A 73 14.54 7.19 -4.44
CA VAL A 73 14.13 8.19 -5.43
C VAL A 73 12.81 8.81 -4.97
N ILE A 74 12.77 10.14 -4.87
CA ILE A 74 11.56 10.90 -4.56
C ILE A 74 11.20 11.76 -5.78
N ILE A 75 10.04 11.51 -6.36
CA ILE A 75 9.46 12.31 -7.46
C ILE A 75 8.20 12.97 -6.90
N MET A 76 8.21 14.30 -6.79
CA MET A 76 7.06 15.11 -6.39
C MET A 76 6.58 15.93 -7.57
N ASP A 77 5.30 16.28 -7.59
CA ASP A 77 4.67 17.12 -8.62
C ASP A 77 4.89 16.61 -10.06
N SER A 78 4.88 15.29 -10.26
CA SER A 78 4.97 14.66 -11.59
C SER A 78 3.75 14.99 -12.45
N GLU A 79 3.98 15.34 -13.71
CA GLU A 79 2.92 15.57 -14.71
C GLU A 79 2.48 14.28 -15.44
N ALA A 80 3.07 13.13 -15.11
CA ALA A 80 2.71 11.85 -15.71
C ALA A 80 1.24 11.50 -15.45
N LYS A 81 0.51 11.14 -16.50
CA LYS A 81 -0.93 10.82 -16.46
C LYS A 81 -1.21 9.33 -16.49
N GLU A 82 -0.25 8.54 -16.96
CA GLU A 82 -0.35 7.09 -17.08
C GLU A 82 0.84 6.39 -16.42
N PHE A 83 0.66 5.14 -16.03
CA PHE A 83 1.71 4.35 -15.39
C PHE A 83 2.95 4.19 -16.29
N GLY A 84 2.75 4.02 -17.60
CA GLY A 84 3.84 3.90 -18.59
C GLY A 84 4.78 5.11 -18.58
N GLU A 85 4.20 6.32 -18.57
CA GLU A 85 4.95 7.59 -18.50
C GLU A 85 5.79 7.67 -17.22
N LEU A 86 5.24 7.22 -16.08
CA LEU A 86 5.93 7.25 -14.79
C LEU A 86 7.15 6.30 -14.76
N VAL A 87 7.05 5.13 -15.38
CA VAL A 87 8.14 4.13 -15.43
C VAL A 87 9.11 4.35 -16.59
N GLY A 88 8.86 5.33 -17.46
CA GLY A 88 9.67 5.63 -18.65
C GLY A 88 9.59 4.55 -19.73
N LYS A 89 8.42 3.92 -19.92
CA LYS A 89 8.16 2.91 -20.95
C LYS A 89 7.17 3.38 -22.00
#